data_AF-A0A316HDG2-F1
#
_entry.id   AF-A0A316HDG2-F1
#
_cell.length_a   1.000
_cell.length_b   1.000
_cell.length_c   1.000
_cell.angle_alpha   90.00
_cell.angle_beta   90.00
_cell.angle_gamma   90.00
#
_symmetry.space_group_name_H-M   'P 1'
#
loop_
_entity.id
_entity.type
_entity.pdbx_description
1 polymer ?
#
loop_
_entity_poly.entity_id
_entity_poly.type
_entity_poly.pdbx_seq_one_letter_code
_entity_poly.pdbx_strand_id
1 'polypeptide(L)'
;MVAFFNFEVTLNCPRASYTTTMKKHFLTITIISAFIVTGILSSCRLKCVHGSGNQTTEKRKADDFKKVEISGAFKVHLKQDSTLGITITADDNLIKYISTSVEGGTLHIKSKKNFCDPGDMVINIGVKNLEEVKAAGAVEVFSDGKITAKDFKLDLSGATKVTLDLNAANVSTEGSGATEITLKGQAASHKIDLSGAGKVNAFDFVVGTYDIETSGIGHCNINVLQTLNVHTSGASEIQYKGSPSTVNNDKSGASSIKKVD
;
A
#
# COMPACT_ATOMS: atom_id res chain seq x y z
N MET A 1 0.76 7.90 84.59
CA MET A 1 0.34 6.51 84.81
C MET A 1 -1.02 6.52 85.52
N VAL A 2 -2.12 6.72 84.78
CA VAL A 2 -3.50 6.30 85.10
C VAL A 2 -4.24 6.21 83.76
N ALA A 3 -5.06 5.17 83.65
CA ALA A 3 -5.67 4.60 82.46
C ALA A 3 -6.76 5.46 81.79
N PHE A 4 -6.88 5.30 80.47
CA PHE A 4 -8.13 5.51 79.73
C PHE A 4 -8.53 4.19 79.07
N PHE A 5 -9.67 3.65 79.49
CA PHE A 5 -10.41 2.59 78.81
C PHE A 5 -11.80 3.16 78.49
N ASN A 6 -12.18 3.13 77.21
CA ASN A 6 -13.55 3.20 76.67
C ASN A 6 -13.42 2.79 75.19
N PHE A 7 -13.92 1.66 74.73
CA PHE A 7 -15.29 1.18 74.50
C PHE A 7 -15.55 1.12 72.98
N GLU A 8 -16.22 0.05 72.58
CA GLU A 8 -16.42 -0.51 71.22
C GLU A 8 -17.08 0.45 70.21
N VAL A 9 -16.93 0.17 68.90
CA VAL A 9 -18.01 -0.38 68.03
C VAL A 9 -17.43 -0.77 66.66
N THR A 10 -17.91 -1.91 66.17
CA THR A 10 -17.60 -2.69 64.98
C THR A 10 -18.11 -2.09 63.66
N LEU A 11 -17.41 -2.32 62.54
CA LEU A 11 -18.06 -2.51 61.23
C LEU A 11 -17.28 -3.50 60.35
N ASN A 12 -18.08 -4.25 59.61
CA ASN A 12 -17.89 -5.57 59.02
C ASN A 12 -17.19 -5.50 57.64
N CYS A 13 -16.36 -6.50 57.29
CA CYS A 13 -16.04 -6.77 55.89
C CYS A 13 -15.82 -8.29 55.68
N PRO A 14 -16.56 -8.95 54.77
CA PRO A 14 -16.55 -10.41 54.65
C PRO A 14 -15.29 -10.94 53.92
N ARG A 15 -14.77 -12.06 54.42
CA ARG A 15 -13.83 -12.92 53.70
C ARG A 15 -14.57 -13.67 52.59
N ALA A 16 -14.11 -13.54 51.34
CA ALA A 16 -14.43 -14.46 50.25
C ALA A 16 -13.19 -15.28 49.88
N SER A 17 -13.25 -16.57 50.19
CA SER A 17 -12.29 -17.60 49.81
C SER A 17 -12.55 -18.06 48.36
N TYR A 18 -11.59 -17.83 47.46
CA TYR A 18 -11.64 -18.37 46.09
C TYR A 18 -10.86 -19.68 45.97
N THR A 19 -11.53 -20.69 45.43
CA THR A 19 -11.15 -22.10 45.28
C THR A 19 -10.19 -22.37 44.11
N THR A 20 -9.24 -23.29 44.32
CA THR A 20 -8.03 -23.58 43.50
C THR A 20 -8.24 -24.46 42.25
N THR A 21 -9.47 -24.67 41.78
CA THR A 21 -9.79 -25.72 40.78
C THR A 21 -9.61 -25.29 39.31
N MET A 22 -9.47 -23.99 39.01
CA MET A 22 -9.45 -23.47 37.63
C MET A 22 -8.08 -23.57 36.90
N LYS A 23 -6.97 -23.88 37.59
CA LYS A 23 -5.64 -23.87 36.97
C LYS A 23 -5.32 -25.11 36.10
N LYS A 24 -5.93 -26.28 36.37
CA LYS A 24 -5.62 -27.52 35.63
C LYS A 24 -6.30 -27.61 34.25
N HIS A 25 -7.46 -26.99 34.08
CA HIS A 25 -8.16 -26.93 32.78
C HIS A 25 -7.59 -25.86 31.85
N PHE A 26 -7.03 -24.78 32.39
CA PHE A 26 -6.37 -23.76 31.58
C PHE A 26 -5.08 -24.28 30.93
N LEU A 27 -4.35 -25.18 31.59
CA LEU A 27 -3.09 -25.75 31.08
C LEU A 27 -3.30 -26.78 29.95
N THR A 28 -4.43 -27.49 29.95
CA THR A 28 -4.75 -28.52 28.94
C THR A 28 -5.31 -27.93 27.64
N ILE A 29 -5.99 -26.78 27.70
CA ILE A 29 -6.50 -26.07 26.52
C ILE A 29 -5.36 -25.43 25.71
N THR A 30 -4.31 -24.92 26.37
CA THR A 30 -3.14 -24.31 25.71
C THR A 30 -2.29 -25.32 24.90
N ILE A 31 -2.29 -26.60 25.28
CA ILE A 31 -1.53 -27.65 24.59
C ILE A 31 -2.27 -28.11 23.31
N ILE A 32 -3.61 -28.07 23.31
CA ILE A 32 -4.43 -28.43 22.15
C ILE A 32 -4.43 -27.30 21.09
N SER A 33 -4.39 -26.03 21.50
CA SER A 33 -4.26 -24.91 20.56
C SER A 33 -2.90 -24.87 19.84
N ALA A 34 -1.83 -25.39 20.47
CA ALA A 34 -0.49 -25.44 19.88
C ALA A 34 -0.37 -26.49 18.75
N PHE A 35 -1.22 -27.53 18.75
CA PHE A 35 -1.19 -28.59 17.72
C PHE A 35 -2.00 -28.25 16.46
N ILE A 36 -2.93 -27.30 16.55
CA ILE A 36 -3.74 -26.85 15.40
C ILE A 36 -2.99 -25.79 14.58
N VAL A 37 -2.07 -25.04 15.20
CA VAL A 37 -1.28 -23.99 14.51
C VAL A 37 -0.13 -24.58 13.68
N THR A 38 0.42 -25.75 14.04
CA THR A 38 1.50 -26.40 13.28
C THR A 38 1.02 -27.14 12.03
N GLY A 39 -0.30 -27.37 11.87
CA GLY A 39 -0.90 -28.02 10.70
C GLY A 39 -1.11 -27.13 9.48
N ILE A 40 -0.99 -25.80 9.62
CA ILE A 40 -1.33 -24.82 8.56
C ILE A 40 -0.09 -24.41 7.73
N LEU A 41 1.12 -24.77 8.17
CA LEU A 41 2.37 -24.40 7.47
C LEU A 41 2.83 -25.41 6.40
N SER A 42 2.12 -26.53 6.23
CA SER A 42 2.49 -27.54 5.25
C SER A 42 1.66 -27.41 3.97
N SER A 43 2.34 -27.02 2.89
CA SER A 43 1.95 -27.12 1.48
C SER A 43 1.29 -25.92 0.80
N CYS A 44 1.96 -24.77 0.82
CA CYS A 44 2.09 -23.99 -0.42
C CYS A 44 3.19 -24.62 -1.30
N ARG A 45 2.99 -25.83 -1.83
CA ARG A 45 3.80 -26.32 -2.97
C ARG A 45 3.29 -25.66 -4.24
N LEU A 46 3.46 -24.34 -4.33
CA LEU A 46 3.15 -23.58 -5.54
C LEU A 46 4.04 -24.13 -6.66
N LYS A 47 3.42 -24.79 -7.66
CA LYS A 47 4.12 -25.12 -8.89
C LYS A 47 4.58 -23.80 -9.51
N CYS A 48 5.90 -23.61 -9.57
CA CYS A 48 6.53 -22.44 -10.15
C CYS A 48 7.57 -22.86 -11.19
N VAL A 49 7.83 -21.95 -12.12
CA VAL A 49 8.86 -22.12 -13.15
C VAL A 49 10.11 -21.40 -12.66
N HIS A 50 11.25 -22.08 -12.65
CA HIS A 50 12.52 -21.48 -12.26
C HIS A 50 13.09 -20.63 -13.40
N GLY A 51 13.68 -19.49 -13.08
CA GLY A 51 14.46 -18.70 -14.04
C GLY A 51 15.62 -19.52 -14.63
N SER A 52 15.97 -19.27 -15.88
CA SER A 52 17.16 -19.87 -16.50
C SER A 52 18.44 -19.14 -16.09
N GLY A 53 18.33 -17.91 -15.57
CA GLY A 53 19.45 -16.99 -15.35
C GLY A 53 19.97 -16.32 -16.62
N ASN A 54 19.42 -16.63 -17.80
CA ASN A 54 19.82 -16.05 -19.08
C ASN A 54 18.81 -14.99 -19.53
N GLN A 55 19.14 -13.72 -19.30
CA GLN A 55 18.25 -12.62 -19.68
C GLN A 55 18.21 -12.40 -21.20
N THR A 56 17.00 -12.16 -21.70
CA THR A 56 16.73 -11.74 -23.07
C THR A 56 15.78 -10.56 -23.08
N THR A 57 15.70 -9.88 -24.22
CA THR A 57 14.80 -8.73 -24.41
C THR A 57 13.91 -8.93 -25.63
N GLU A 58 12.61 -8.77 -25.43
CA GLU A 58 11.60 -8.89 -26.47
C GLU A 58 10.87 -7.55 -26.64
N LYS A 59 10.76 -7.08 -27.89
CA LYS A 59 9.95 -5.91 -28.23
C LYS A 59 8.58 -6.36 -28.71
N ARG A 60 7.53 -5.78 -28.13
CA ARG A 60 6.13 -6.03 -28.50
C ARG A 60 5.48 -4.73 -28.95
N LYS A 61 4.67 -4.85 -30.00
CA LYS A 61 3.81 -3.75 -30.45
C LYS A 61 2.59 -3.69 -29.56
N ALA A 62 2.11 -2.48 -29.29
CA ALA A 62 0.84 -2.24 -28.63
C ALA A 62 0.00 -1.29 -29.47
N ASP A 63 -1.31 -1.49 -29.44
CA ASP A 63 -2.26 -0.50 -29.91
C ASP A 63 -2.30 0.70 -28.96
N ASP A 64 -3.04 1.76 -29.30
CA ASP A 64 -3.20 2.92 -28.42
C ASP A 64 -3.98 2.52 -27.15
N PHE A 65 -3.48 2.92 -25.99
CA PHE A 65 -4.11 2.69 -24.69
C PHE A 65 -3.91 3.90 -23.81
N LYS A 66 -4.76 4.02 -22.79
CA LYS A 66 -4.68 5.07 -21.77
C LYS A 66 -4.59 4.56 -20.35
N LYS A 67 -4.77 3.26 -20.17
CA LYS A 67 -4.75 2.60 -18.87
C LYS A 67 -3.75 1.46 -18.91
N VAL A 68 -3.09 1.22 -17.78
CA VAL A 68 -2.13 0.11 -17.63
C VAL A 68 -2.54 -0.72 -16.43
N GLU A 69 -2.79 -2.01 -16.65
CA GLU A 69 -3.10 -2.98 -15.59
C GLU A 69 -1.99 -4.02 -15.51
N ILE A 70 -1.31 -4.08 -14.37
CA ILE A 70 -0.18 -4.98 -14.11
C ILE A 70 -0.58 -5.95 -13.02
N SER A 71 -0.45 -7.25 -13.30
CA SER A 71 -0.66 -8.33 -12.34
C SER A 71 0.50 -9.31 -12.35
N GLY A 72 1.35 -9.26 -11.33
CA GLY A 72 2.50 -10.15 -11.21
C GLY A 72 3.62 -9.59 -10.34
N ALA A 73 4.85 -9.88 -10.72
CA ALA A 73 6.05 -9.39 -10.07
C ALA A 73 6.96 -8.73 -11.11
N PHE A 74 6.85 -7.40 -11.23
CA PHE A 74 7.48 -6.65 -12.32
C PHE A 74 8.02 -5.31 -11.85
N LYS A 75 9.13 -4.89 -12.45
CA LYS A 75 9.59 -3.51 -12.46
C LYS A 75 9.16 -2.85 -13.76
N VAL A 76 8.37 -1.79 -13.68
CA VAL A 76 7.76 -1.13 -14.83
C VAL A 76 8.24 0.31 -14.93
N HIS A 77 8.74 0.68 -16.10
CA HIS A 77 9.09 2.05 -16.45
C HIS A 77 8.07 2.59 -17.46
N LEU A 78 7.37 3.65 -17.07
CA LEU A 78 6.37 4.34 -17.88
C LEU A 78 6.99 5.61 -18.47
N LYS A 79 6.92 5.78 -19.78
CA LYS A 79 7.38 6.98 -20.47
C LYS A 79 6.24 7.58 -21.26
N GLN A 80 5.90 8.83 -20.96
CA GLN A 80 4.90 9.54 -21.75
C GLN A 80 5.56 10.16 -22.99
N ASP A 81 5.40 9.52 -24.14
CA ASP A 81 5.96 9.97 -25.41
C ASP A 81 5.10 9.57 -26.62
N SER A 82 5.58 9.81 -27.84
CA SER A 82 4.84 9.46 -29.06
C SER A 82 4.91 7.96 -29.42
N THR A 83 5.68 7.16 -28.68
CA THR A 83 5.89 5.74 -28.95
C THR A 83 4.84 4.90 -28.22
N LEU A 84 4.37 3.84 -28.88
CA LEU A 84 3.45 2.84 -28.31
C LEU A 84 4.16 1.48 -28.21
N GLY A 85 5.40 1.51 -27.73
CA GLY A 85 6.27 0.34 -27.67
C GLY A 85 6.28 -0.28 -26.27
N ILE A 86 6.30 -1.62 -26.22
CA ILE A 86 6.57 -2.36 -25.00
C ILE A 86 7.89 -3.12 -25.20
N THR A 87 8.83 -2.97 -24.27
CA THR A 87 10.07 -3.75 -24.25
C THR A 87 10.15 -4.51 -22.94
N ILE A 88 10.27 -5.83 -23.01
CA ILE A 88 10.29 -6.73 -21.86
C ILE A 88 11.66 -7.37 -21.78
N THR A 89 12.32 -7.25 -20.63
CA THR A 89 13.56 -7.94 -20.29
C THR A 89 13.29 -8.93 -19.16
N ALA A 90 13.61 -10.20 -19.40
CA ALA A 90 13.35 -11.32 -18.50
C ALA A 90 14.23 -12.52 -18.89
N ASP A 91 14.27 -13.56 -18.05
CA ASP A 91 14.88 -14.84 -18.42
C ASP A 91 14.18 -15.45 -19.65
N ASP A 92 14.97 -16.00 -20.56
CA ASP A 92 14.54 -16.53 -21.86
C ASP A 92 13.41 -17.58 -21.76
N ASN A 93 13.43 -18.41 -20.73
CA ASN A 93 12.45 -19.44 -20.47
C ASN A 93 11.17 -18.90 -19.82
N LEU A 94 11.22 -17.70 -19.21
CA LEU A 94 10.11 -17.07 -18.50
C LEU A 94 9.34 -16.05 -19.36
N ILE A 95 9.99 -15.39 -20.32
CA ILE A 95 9.40 -14.30 -21.11
C ILE A 95 8.10 -14.70 -21.82
N LYS A 96 7.98 -15.97 -22.25
CA LYS A 96 6.77 -16.55 -22.87
C LYS A 96 5.57 -16.64 -21.94
N TYR A 97 5.79 -16.61 -20.63
CA TYR A 97 4.74 -16.61 -19.62
C TYR A 97 4.31 -15.19 -19.21
N ILE A 98 4.91 -14.15 -19.77
CA ILE A 98 4.46 -12.77 -19.59
C ILE A 98 3.48 -12.45 -20.73
N SER A 99 2.21 -12.21 -20.39
CA SER A 99 1.17 -11.82 -21.35
C SER A 99 1.09 -10.31 -21.47
N THR A 100 0.92 -9.81 -22.68
CA THR A 100 0.62 -8.40 -22.98
C THR A 100 -0.52 -8.34 -23.99
N SER A 101 -1.64 -7.70 -23.67
CA SER A 101 -2.75 -7.45 -24.60
C SER A 101 -3.34 -6.06 -24.37
N VAL A 102 -3.86 -5.43 -25.42
CA VAL A 102 -4.61 -4.17 -25.31
C VAL A 102 -6.09 -4.49 -25.55
N GLU A 103 -6.92 -4.25 -24.55
CA GLU A 103 -8.37 -4.51 -24.60
C GLU A 103 -9.12 -3.30 -23.99
N GLY A 104 -10.08 -2.74 -24.72
CA GLY A 104 -10.89 -1.61 -24.22
C GLY A 104 -10.09 -0.34 -23.88
N GLY A 105 -8.93 -0.12 -24.51
CA GLY A 105 -8.03 1.00 -24.20
C GLY A 105 -7.16 0.79 -22.96
N THR A 106 -7.11 -0.44 -22.44
CA THR A 106 -6.25 -0.84 -21.31
C THR A 106 -5.18 -1.81 -21.79
N LEU A 107 -3.92 -1.52 -21.49
CA LEU A 107 -2.82 -2.47 -21.62
C LEU A 107 -2.81 -3.41 -20.40
N HIS A 108 -3.06 -4.69 -20.62
CA HIS A 108 -2.99 -5.74 -19.62
C HIS A 108 -1.64 -6.46 -19.66
N ILE A 109 -0.94 -6.48 -18.52
CA ILE A 109 0.34 -7.16 -18.33
C ILE A 109 0.19 -8.19 -17.21
N LYS A 110 0.35 -9.48 -17.52
CA LYS A 110 0.05 -10.56 -16.58
C LYS A 110 1.08 -11.69 -16.60
N SER A 111 1.50 -12.17 -15.43
CA SER A 111 2.23 -13.44 -15.31
C SER A 111 1.27 -14.62 -15.45
N LYS A 112 1.46 -15.47 -16.46
CA LYS A 112 0.63 -16.68 -16.69
C LYS A 112 0.96 -17.85 -15.76
N LYS A 113 2.10 -17.79 -15.07
CA LYS A 113 2.61 -18.80 -14.13
C LYS A 113 3.27 -18.10 -12.94
N ASN A 114 3.42 -18.85 -11.84
CA ASN A 114 4.27 -18.43 -10.74
C ASN A 114 5.73 -18.65 -11.12
N PHE A 115 6.60 -17.71 -10.77
CA PHE A 115 8.03 -17.80 -11.00
C PHE A 115 8.76 -18.02 -9.68
N CYS A 116 9.79 -18.86 -9.70
CA CYS A 116 10.71 -19.06 -8.60
C CYS A 116 12.10 -18.63 -9.07
N ASP A 117 12.82 -17.87 -8.25
CA ASP A 117 14.14 -17.37 -8.60
C ASP A 117 14.18 -16.72 -10.02
N PRO A 118 13.23 -15.85 -10.39
CA PRO A 118 13.34 -15.13 -11.65
C PRO A 118 14.51 -14.14 -11.55
N GLY A 119 15.31 -14.02 -12.61
CA GLY A 119 16.14 -12.83 -12.82
C GLY A 119 15.30 -11.54 -12.91
N ASP A 120 15.93 -10.40 -13.21
CA ASP A 120 15.19 -9.14 -13.28
C ASP A 120 14.07 -9.20 -14.33
N MET A 121 12.88 -8.73 -13.92
CA MET A 121 11.67 -8.68 -14.74
C MET A 121 11.31 -7.22 -15.02
N VAL A 122 11.89 -6.65 -16.08
CA VAL A 122 11.78 -5.22 -16.40
C VAL A 122 10.91 -5.00 -17.62
N ILE A 123 9.94 -4.09 -17.52
CA ILE A 123 9.04 -3.73 -18.63
C ILE A 123 9.10 -2.23 -18.84
N ASN A 124 9.50 -1.82 -20.04
CA ASN A 124 9.50 -0.43 -20.47
C ASN A 124 8.30 -0.18 -21.40
N ILE A 125 7.50 0.83 -21.10
CA ILE A 125 6.24 1.12 -21.79
C ILE A 125 6.23 2.58 -22.23
N GLY A 126 6.13 2.79 -23.54
CA GLY A 126 5.79 4.09 -24.13
C GLY A 126 4.27 4.26 -24.22
N VAL A 127 3.78 5.44 -23.83
CA VAL A 127 2.34 5.77 -23.85
C VAL A 127 2.13 7.24 -24.21
N LYS A 128 1.10 7.57 -24.99
CA LYS A 128 0.81 8.97 -25.35
C LYS A 128 0.06 9.72 -24.25
N ASN A 129 -1.01 9.12 -23.75
CA ASN A 129 -1.87 9.67 -22.71
C ASN A 129 -2.07 8.59 -21.66
N LEU A 130 -1.85 8.91 -20.39
CA LEU A 130 -2.01 7.95 -19.31
C LEU A 130 -3.00 8.51 -18.29
N GLU A 131 -4.08 7.78 -18.07
CA GLU A 131 -5.19 8.14 -17.19
C GLU A 131 -5.23 7.24 -15.95
N GLU A 132 -4.72 6.00 -16.02
CA GLU A 132 -4.79 5.04 -14.92
C GLU A 132 -3.62 4.05 -14.91
N VAL A 133 -3.09 3.77 -13.71
CA VAL A 133 -2.18 2.65 -13.44
C VAL A 133 -2.78 1.80 -12.33
N LYS A 134 -3.11 0.57 -12.67
CA LYS A 134 -3.53 -0.47 -11.74
C LYS A 134 -2.41 -1.49 -11.56
N ALA A 135 -1.95 -1.70 -10.33
CA ALA A 135 -0.86 -2.62 -10.03
C ALA A 135 -1.24 -3.59 -8.91
N ALA A 136 -1.12 -4.89 -9.18
CA ALA A 136 -1.43 -5.98 -8.27
C ALA A 136 -0.26 -6.97 -8.19
N GLY A 137 0.11 -7.35 -6.96
CA GLY A 137 1.17 -8.33 -6.71
C GLY A 137 2.41 -7.69 -6.08
N ALA A 138 3.59 -7.98 -6.64
CA ALA A 138 4.88 -7.44 -6.18
C ALA A 138 5.46 -6.51 -7.26
N VAL A 139 4.91 -5.31 -7.37
CA VAL A 139 5.12 -4.43 -8.54
C VAL A 139 5.81 -3.13 -8.14
N GLU A 140 6.84 -2.77 -8.89
CA GLU A 140 7.45 -1.44 -8.83
C GLU A 140 7.12 -0.66 -10.11
N VAL A 141 6.66 0.59 -9.97
CA VAL A 141 6.32 1.46 -11.10
C VAL A 141 7.11 2.76 -11.00
N PHE A 142 7.78 3.14 -12.08
CA PHE A 142 8.56 4.36 -12.20
C PHE A 142 8.11 5.16 -13.42
N SER A 143 8.07 6.49 -13.33
CA SER A 143 8.00 7.32 -14.54
C SER A 143 9.41 7.68 -15.03
N ASP A 144 9.64 7.55 -16.33
CA ASP A 144 10.77 8.16 -17.04
C ASP A 144 10.34 9.54 -17.53
N GLY A 145 10.61 10.56 -16.71
CA GLY A 145 10.15 11.91 -16.92
C GLY A 145 8.76 12.18 -16.36
N LYS A 146 8.19 13.32 -16.76
CA LYS A 146 6.93 13.86 -16.26
C LYS A 146 5.73 13.28 -17.02
N ILE A 147 4.74 12.81 -16.27
CA ILE A 147 3.43 12.42 -16.78
C ILE A 147 2.49 13.62 -16.63
N THR A 148 1.82 14.00 -17.71
CA THR A 148 0.78 15.04 -17.73
C THR A 148 -0.57 14.41 -18.05
N ALA A 149 -1.54 14.63 -17.17
CA ALA A 149 -2.89 14.09 -17.28
C ALA A 149 -3.92 15.12 -16.80
N LYS A 150 -5.18 14.99 -17.21
CA LYS A 150 -6.26 15.74 -16.54
C LYS A 150 -6.65 15.02 -15.25
N ASP A 151 -7.08 13.77 -15.39
CA ASP A 151 -7.48 12.89 -14.32
C ASP A 151 -6.52 11.69 -14.32
N PHE A 152 -5.95 11.37 -13.15
CA PHE A 152 -4.98 10.29 -13.00
C PHE A 152 -5.33 9.40 -11.81
N LYS A 153 -5.52 8.10 -12.05
CA LYS A 153 -5.85 7.10 -11.02
C LYS A 153 -4.70 6.13 -10.78
N LEU A 154 -4.36 5.92 -9.51
CA LEU A 154 -3.53 4.83 -9.00
C LEU A 154 -4.42 3.85 -8.23
N ASP A 155 -4.43 2.58 -8.64
CA ASP A 155 -5.12 1.49 -7.95
C ASP A 155 -4.10 0.40 -7.62
N LEU A 156 -3.76 0.27 -6.33
CA LEU A 156 -2.63 -0.51 -5.85
C LEU A 156 -3.10 -1.61 -4.91
N SER A 157 -2.62 -2.83 -5.14
CA SER A 157 -2.91 -3.98 -4.28
C SER A 157 -1.71 -4.92 -4.10
N GLY A 158 -1.50 -5.38 -2.87
CA GLY A 158 -0.40 -6.29 -2.53
C GLY A 158 0.82 -5.55 -2.00
N ALA A 159 2.00 -5.81 -2.56
CA ALA A 159 3.27 -5.18 -2.22
C ALA A 159 3.74 -4.30 -3.38
N THR A 160 3.34 -3.02 -3.37
CA THR A 160 3.58 -2.13 -4.51
C THR A 160 4.42 -0.93 -4.13
N LYS A 161 5.35 -0.55 -5.01
CA LYS A 161 6.11 0.69 -4.91
C LYS A 161 5.90 1.54 -6.16
N VAL A 162 5.53 2.81 -5.99
CA VAL A 162 5.26 3.73 -7.11
C VAL A 162 6.10 4.99 -6.93
N THR A 163 6.81 5.43 -7.98
CA THR A 163 7.56 6.68 -8.01
C THR A 163 7.28 7.44 -9.30
N LEU A 164 6.57 8.57 -9.24
CA LEU A 164 6.14 9.32 -10.41
C LEU A 164 6.45 10.82 -10.29
N ASP A 165 6.84 11.45 -11.40
CA ASP A 165 6.76 12.89 -11.63
C ASP A 165 5.46 13.19 -12.39
N LEU A 166 4.53 13.90 -11.76
CA LEU A 166 3.14 14.04 -12.20
C LEU A 166 2.71 15.51 -12.23
N ASN A 167 2.04 15.90 -13.31
CA ASN A 167 1.30 17.16 -13.43
C ASN A 167 -0.14 16.84 -13.82
N ALA A 168 -1.07 16.96 -12.88
CA ALA A 168 -2.46 16.57 -13.09
C ALA A 168 -3.47 17.60 -12.56
N ALA A 169 -4.71 17.58 -13.04
CA ALA A 169 -5.77 18.34 -12.37
C ALA A 169 -6.26 17.57 -11.14
N ASN A 170 -6.66 16.31 -11.34
CA ASN A 170 -7.20 15.45 -10.28
C ASN A 170 -6.40 14.15 -10.19
N VAL A 171 -5.97 13.80 -8.99
CA VAL A 171 -5.31 12.53 -8.70
C VAL A 171 -6.16 11.73 -7.72
N SER A 172 -6.37 10.45 -8.00
CA SER A 172 -6.98 9.51 -7.08
C SER A 172 -6.02 8.37 -6.80
N THR A 173 -5.84 8.00 -5.54
CA THR A 173 -4.98 6.91 -5.13
C THR A 173 -5.76 6.00 -4.20
N GLU A 174 -5.94 4.76 -4.61
CA GLU A 174 -6.51 3.68 -3.82
C GLU A 174 -5.40 2.66 -3.58
N GLY A 175 -5.07 2.39 -2.32
CA GLY A 175 -4.01 1.46 -1.96
C GLY A 175 -4.48 0.45 -0.94
N SER A 176 -4.27 -0.84 -1.22
CA SER A 176 -4.57 -1.95 -0.32
C SER A 176 -3.35 -2.85 -0.11
N GLY A 177 -3.06 -3.22 1.15
CA GLY A 177 -1.90 -4.06 1.50
C GLY A 177 -0.69 -3.24 1.95
N ALA A 178 0.50 -3.54 1.43
CA ALA A 178 1.75 -2.85 1.71
C ALA A 178 2.14 -1.95 0.52
N THR A 179 1.83 -0.66 0.62
CA THR A 179 2.00 0.27 -0.51
C THR A 179 2.97 1.41 -0.14
N GLU A 180 3.95 1.68 -1.00
CA GLU A 180 4.82 2.86 -0.89
C GLU A 180 4.70 3.71 -2.16
N ILE A 181 4.33 4.98 -1.99
CA ILE A 181 4.05 5.90 -3.08
C ILE A 181 4.93 7.13 -2.91
N THR A 182 5.65 7.50 -3.96
CA THR A 182 6.46 8.72 -4.01
C THR A 182 6.03 9.55 -5.20
N LEU A 183 5.53 10.76 -4.95
CA LEU A 183 5.06 11.66 -5.99
C LEU A 183 5.88 12.95 -5.99
N LYS A 184 6.11 13.49 -7.18
CA LYS A 184 6.70 14.81 -7.43
C LYS A 184 5.86 15.57 -8.44
N GLY A 185 5.97 16.90 -8.45
CA GLY A 185 5.28 17.77 -9.39
C GLY A 185 4.11 18.51 -8.74
N GLN A 186 2.93 18.50 -9.37
CA GLN A 186 1.78 19.26 -8.88
C GLN A 186 0.42 18.67 -9.27
N ALA A 187 -0.59 18.94 -8.46
CA ALA A 187 -1.99 18.74 -8.83
C ALA A 187 -2.96 19.78 -8.25
N ALA A 188 -4.17 19.90 -8.81
CA ALA A 188 -5.20 20.74 -8.20
C ALA A 188 -5.86 20.01 -7.01
N SER A 189 -6.16 18.72 -7.17
CA SER A 189 -6.72 17.88 -6.10
C SER A 189 -6.05 16.50 -6.05
N HIS A 190 -5.94 15.94 -4.84
CA HIS A 190 -5.48 14.57 -4.63
C HIS A 190 -6.32 13.88 -3.55
N LYS A 191 -7.07 12.86 -3.95
CA LYS A 191 -7.77 11.94 -3.04
C LYS A 191 -6.89 10.71 -2.78
N ILE A 192 -6.73 10.35 -1.51
CA ILE A 192 -5.95 9.21 -1.06
C ILE A 192 -6.86 8.34 -0.19
N ASP A 193 -6.98 7.06 -0.52
CA ASP A 193 -7.64 6.02 0.27
C ASP A 193 -6.64 4.87 0.47
N LEU A 194 -6.25 4.63 1.72
CA LEU A 194 -5.28 3.60 2.08
C LEU A 194 -5.89 2.62 3.09
N SER A 195 -5.89 1.35 2.73
CA SER A 195 -6.26 0.23 3.60
C SER A 195 -5.07 -0.71 3.84
N GLY A 196 -4.69 -0.92 5.09
CA GLY A 196 -3.54 -1.77 5.46
C GLY A 196 -2.32 -0.96 5.92
N ALA A 197 -1.17 -1.13 5.27
CA ALA A 197 0.09 -0.46 5.58
C ALA A 197 0.52 0.41 4.39
N GLY A 198 0.14 1.69 4.43
CA GLY A 198 0.40 2.65 3.35
C GLY A 198 1.40 3.73 3.74
N LYS A 199 2.33 4.02 2.84
CA LYS A 199 3.26 5.14 2.95
C LYS A 199 3.21 6.03 1.72
N VAL A 200 3.00 7.33 1.92
CA VAL A 200 2.98 8.34 0.85
C VAL A 200 4.06 9.40 1.14
N ASN A 201 5.00 9.57 0.20
CA ASN A 201 6.02 10.60 0.22
C ASN A 201 5.78 11.59 -0.92
N ALA A 202 5.21 12.74 -0.58
CA ALA A 202 4.68 13.73 -1.50
C ALA A 202 5.02 15.17 -1.06
N PHE A 203 6.11 15.39 -0.31
CA PHE A 203 6.58 16.75 -0.01
C PHE A 203 6.99 17.53 -1.27
N ASP A 204 7.47 16.83 -2.29
CA ASP A 204 7.84 17.37 -3.61
C ASP A 204 6.64 17.43 -4.57
N PHE A 205 5.43 17.13 -4.10
CA PHE A 205 4.19 17.14 -4.88
C PHE A 205 3.21 18.16 -4.32
N VAL A 206 3.16 19.32 -4.96
CA VAL A 206 2.38 20.48 -4.50
C VAL A 206 0.93 20.35 -4.93
N VAL A 207 0.00 20.28 -3.97
CA VAL A 207 -1.42 20.08 -4.27
C VAL A 207 -2.29 21.17 -3.66
N GLY A 208 -3.29 21.62 -4.41
CA GLY A 208 -4.31 22.57 -3.93
C GLY A 208 -5.09 22.00 -2.74
N THR A 209 -5.82 20.92 -2.99
CA THR A 209 -6.69 20.25 -2.01
C THR A 209 -6.33 18.77 -1.83
N TYR A 210 -6.15 18.35 -0.58
CA TYR A 210 -6.04 16.93 -0.21
C TYR A 210 -7.31 16.44 0.49
N ASP A 211 -7.71 15.22 0.15
CA ASP A 211 -8.70 14.43 0.87
C ASP A 211 -8.08 13.05 1.17
N ILE A 212 -7.80 12.78 2.44
CA ILE A 212 -7.02 11.61 2.87
C ILE A 212 -7.88 10.75 3.79
N GLU A 213 -8.10 9.52 3.38
CA GLU A 213 -8.73 8.46 4.15
C GLU A 213 -7.71 7.35 4.42
N THR A 214 -7.49 7.01 5.69
CA THR A 214 -6.64 5.88 6.06
C THR A 214 -7.33 4.93 7.03
N SER A 215 -7.21 3.63 6.75
CA SER A 215 -7.63 2.54 7.63
C SER A 215 -6.46 1.58 7.88
N GLY A 216 -5.97 1.54 9.12
CA GLY A 216 -4.81 0.72 9.53
C GLY A 216 -3.58 1.56 9.87
N ILE A 217 -2.45 1.27 9.23
CA ILE A 217 -1.16 1.94 9.42
C ILE A 217 -0.90 2.86 8.22
N GLY A 218 -0.99 4.17 8.46
CA GLY A 218 -0.77 5.19 7.44
C GLY A 218 0.37 6.13 7.80
N HIS A 219 1.28 6.40 6.86
CA HIS A 219 2.26 7.47 7.00
C HIS A 219 2.26 8.35 5.74
N CYS A 220 1.81 9.60 5.84
CA CYS A 220 1.73 10.50 4.69
C CYS A 220 2.52 11.78 4.94
N ASN A 221 3.46 12.06 4.04
CA ASN A 221 4.23 13.30 3.97
C ASN A 221 3.73 14.09 2.76
N ILE A 222 2.99 15.18 2.94
CA ILE A 222 2.27 15.88 1.86
C ILE A 222 2.60 17.38 1.80
N ASN A 223 2.37 18.03 0.66
CA ASN A 223 2.53 19.47 0.50
C ASN A 223 1.24 20.12 -0.02
N VAL A 224 0.55 20.87 0.83
CA VAL A 224 -0.82 21.36 0.61
C VAL A 224 -0.91 22.88 0.61
N LEU A 225 -1.67 23.44 -0.35
CA LEU A 225 -1.81 24.88 -0.51
C LEU A 225 -3.09 25.47 0.10
N GLN A 226 -4.24 24.80 0.00
CA GLN A 226 -5.54 25.38 0.33
C GLN A 226 -6.29 24.60 1.40
N THR A 227 -6.64 23.34 1.11
CA THR A 227 -7.52 22.55 1.97
C THR A 227 -6.95 21.17 2.23
N LEU A 228 -6.95 20.77 3.49
CA LEU A 228 -6.55 19.44 3.93
C LEU A 228 -7.69 18.81 4.72
N ASN A 229 -8.34 17.79 4.14
CA ASN A 229 -9.31 16.95 4.83
C ASN A 229 -8.64 15.61 5.16
N VAL A 230 -8.73 15.19 6.42
CA VAL A 230 -8.10 13.97 6.90
C VAL A 230 -9.11 13.16 7.71
N HIS A 231 -9.40 11.95 7.25
CA HIS A 231 -10.16 10.93 7.96
C HIS A 231 -9.24 9.74 8.28
N THR A 232 -9.02 9.46 9.56
CA THR A 232 -8.12 8.37 9.95
C THR A 232 -8.78 7.40 10.92
N SER A 233 -8.55 6.12 10.68
CA SER A 233 -8.88 5.03 11.59
C SER A 233 -7.66 4.11 11.79
N GLY A 234 -7.20 3.98 13.03
CA GLY A 234 -6.05 3.14 13.38
C GLY A 234 -4.82 3.94 13.80
N ALA A 235 -3.63 3.51 13.36
CA ALA A 235 -2.34 4.11 13.71
C ALA A 235 -1.80 4.90 12.52
N SER A 236 -2.04 6.22 12.47
CA SER A 236 -1.70 7.02 11.29
C SER A 236 -0.98 8.32 11.64
N GLU A 237 0.12 8.62 10.95
CA GLU A 237 0.87 9.87 11.05
C GLU A 237 0.81 10.63 9.72
N ILE A 238 0.29 11.85 9.77
CA ILE A 238 0.22 12.75 8.62
C ILE A 238 1.11 13.96 8.91
N GLN A 239 2.19 14.13 8.13
CA GLN A 239 3.01 15.33 8.15
C GLN A 239 2.73 16.16 6.91
N TYR A 240 2.52 17.46 7.07
CA TYR A 240 2.21 18.33 5.93
C TYR A 240 3.07 19.59 5.92
N LYS A 241 3.46 20.00 4.71
CA LYS A 241 4.05 21.30 4.38
C LYS A 241 2.99 22.24 3.81
N GLY A 242 3.34 23.53 3.73
CA GLY A 242 2.50 24.59 3.18
C GLY A 242 1.67 25.31 4.23
N SER A 243 0.75 26.16 3.77
CA SER A 243 -0.09 27.00 4.63
C SER A 243 -1.54 26.98 4.16
N PRO A 244 -2.23 25.82 4.31
CA PRO A 244 -3.64 25.69 3.94
C PRO A 244 -4.52 26.62 4.78
N SER A 245 -5.55 27.20 4.17
CA SER A 245 -6.56 28.01 4.85
C SER A 245 -7.54 27.17 5.67
N THR A 246 -7.65 25.86 5.37
CA THR A 246 -8.57 24.95 6.05
C THR A 246 -7.91 23.60 6.30
N VAL A 247 -7.99 23.12 7.54
CA VAL A 247 -7.55 21.78 7.95
C VAL A 247 -8.67 21.13 8.76
N ASN A 248 -9.29 20.10 8.19
CA ASN A 248 -10.31 19.29 8.85
C ASN A 248 -9.70 17.93 9.20
N ASN A 249 -9.93 17.47 10.43
CA ASN A 249 -9.30 16.26 10.95
C ASN A 249 -10.29 15.44 11.78
N ASP A 250 -10.79 14.37 11.17
CA ASP A 250 -11.69 13.40 11.77
C ASP A 250 -10.90 12.13 12.08
N LYS A 251 -10.39 12.06 13.32
CA LYS A 251 -9.51 10.97 13.76
C LYS A 251 -10.18 9.99 14.71
N SER A 252 -9.88 8.72 14.52
CA SER A 252 -10.16 7.63 15.45
C SER A 252 -8.92 6.75 15.65
N GLY A 253 -8.65 6.33 16.88
CA GLY A 253 -7.44 5.58 17.23
C GLY A 253 -6.20 6.45 17.47
N ALA A 254 -5.02 5.85 17.29
CA ALA A 254 -3.73 6.48 17.56
C ALA A 254 -3.23 7.25 16.33
N SER A 255 -3.83 8.42 16.04
CA SER A 255 -3.44 9.25 14.89
C SER A 255 -2.92 10.63 15.27
N SER A 256 -1.88 11.08 14.55
CA SER A 256 -1.28 12.42 14.64
C SER A 256 -1.26 13.11 13.29
N ILE A 257 -1.53 14.42 13.32
CA ILE A 257 -1.37 15.33 12.17
C ILE A 257 -0.45 16.47 12.60
N LYS A 258 0.62 16.72 11.85
CA LYS A 258 1.65 17.69 12.21
C LYS A 258 2.09 18.52 11.01
N LYS A 259 2.16 19.84 11.19
CA LYS A 259 2.83 20.72 10.23
C LYS A 259 4.35 20.58 10.37
N VAL A 260 5.04 20.49 9.25
CA VAL A 260 6.51 20.48 9.16
C VAL A 260 6.98 21.55 8.19
N ASP A 261 8.20 22.05 8.42
CA ASP A 261 8.85 23.08 7.59
C ASP A 261 9.40 22.50 6.28
#